data_AF-A0A849V247-F1
#
_entry.id   AF-A0A849V247-F1
#
_cell.length_a   1.000
_cell.length_b   1.000
_cell.length_c   1.000
_cell.angle_alpha   90.00
_cell.angle_beta   90.00
_cell.angle_gamma   90.00
#
_symmetry.space_group_name_H-M   'P 1'
#
loop_
_entity.id
_entity.type
_entity.pdbx_description
1 polymer ?
#
loop_
_entity_poly.entity_id
_entity_poly.type
_entity_poly.pdbx_seq_one_letter_code
_entity_poly.pdbx_strand_id
1 'polypeptide(L)'
;MMKTIVVTNEVILSEWLHRRSRPLLLFNLGDLNPQENLYWEKRLNRLNGDCGCSFGAAGFYMMTFLYPSVLILGGYHQSSRLGLETLVGIVFVFTFLSLGKSFGLLRSRRLLHSSTMSLIDLIRERQKLG
;
A
#
# COMPACT_ATOMS: atom_id res chain seq x y z
N MET A 1 10.53 1.71 -19.97
CA MET A 1 11.14 2.94 -19.42
C MET A 1 10.25 3.49 -18.31
N MET A 2 10.78 3.61 -17.08
CA MET A 2 10.11 4.35 -16.01
C MET A 2 10.15 5.83 -16.35
N LYS A 3 8.99 6.52 -16.32
CA LYS A 3 8.95 7.98 -16.44
C LYS A 3 9.34 8.59 -15.10
N THR A 4 10.19 9.61 -15.13
CA THR A 4 10.56 10.39 -13.95
C THR A 4 9.86 11.73 -14.01
N ILE A 5 9.31 12.20 -12.88
CA ILE A 5 8.68 13.51 -12.76
C ILE A 5 9.48 14.34 -11.76
N VAL A 6 9.91 15.52 -12.18
CA VAL A 6 10.55 16.50 -11.31
C VAL A 6 9.46 17.36 -10.68
N VAL A 7 9.35 17.31 -9.37
CA VAL A 7 8.41 18.10 -8.59
C VAL A 7 9.11 19.39 -8.17
N THR A 8 8.73 20.50 -8.81
CA THR A 8 9.27 21.82 -8.51
C THR A 8 8.33 22.69 -7.69
N ASN A 9 7.02 22.40 -7.69
CA ASN A 9 5.97 23.19 -7.02
C ASN A 9 4.85 22.29 -6.47
N GLU A 10 4.04 22.81 -5.54
CA GLU A 10 2.89 22.09 -4.94
C GLU A 10 1.81 21.67 -5.96
N VAL A 11 1.64 22.42 -7.06
CA VAL A 11 0.67 22.11 -8.12
C VAL A 11 1.02 20.82 -8.86
N ILE A 12 2.31 20.60 -9.14
CA ILE A 12 2.78 19.38 -9.83
C ILE A 12 2.60 18.17 -8.90
N LEU A 13 2.81 18.38 -7.60
CA LEU A 13 2.66 17.34 -6.58
C LEU A 13 1.19 16.88 -6.44
N SER A 14 0.24 17.81 -6.44
CA SER A 14 -1.19 17.48 -6.37
C SER A 14 -1.70 16.84 -7.65
N GLU A 15 -1.26 17.32 -8.83
CA GLU A 15 -1.62 16.72 -10.11
C GLU A 15 -1.08 15.29 -10.24
N TRP A 16 0.13 15.03 -9.71
CA TRP A 16 0.71 13.70 -9.69
C TRP A 16 -0.13 12.69 -8.89
N LEU A 17 -0.74 13.12 -7.78
CA LEU A 17 -1.53 12.25 -6.92
C LEU A 17 -2.72 11.59 -7.65
N HIS A 18 -3.23 12.25 -8.69
CA HIS A 18 -4.34 11.77 -9.51
C HIS A 18 -3.90 10.90 -10.70
N ARG A 19 -2.60 10.81 -10.99
CA ARG A 19 -2.12 10.01 -12.12
C ARG A 19 -2.14 8.52 -11.78
N ARG A 20 -2.61 7.73 -12.75
CA ARG A 20 -2.66 6.26 -12.65
C ARG A 20 -1.27 5.61 -12.79
N SER A 21 -0.32 6.31 -13.41
CA SER A 21 1.07 5.84 -13.55
C SER A 21 1.83 6.00 -12.24
N ARG A 22 2.82 5.13 -12.01
CA ARG A 22 3.74 5.20 -10.86
C ARG A 22 5.13 5.68 -11.31
N PRO A 23 5.27 6.96 -11.72
CA PRO A 23 6.58 7.49 -12.08
C PRO A 23 7.45 7.64 -10.83
N LEU A 24 8.77 7.64 -11.05
CA LEU A 24 9.72 8.02 -10.01
C LEU A 24 9.61 9.54 -9.79
N LEU A 25 9.48 9.95 -8.53
CA LEU A 25 9.48 11.37 -8.16
C LEU A 25 10.90 11.82 -7.85
N LEU A 26 11.30 12.97 -8.39
CA LEU A 26 12.50 13.71 -7.99
C LEU A 26 12.04 15.05 -7.42
N PHE A 27 12.43 15.36 -6.19
CA PHE A 27 12.02 16.61 -5.54
C PHE A 27 13.09 17.68 -5.67
N ASN A 28 12.70 18.84 -6.18
CA ASN A 28 13.53 20.04 -6.19
C ASN A 28 12.67 21.25 -5.81
N LEU A 29 12.21 21.24 -4.56
CA LEU A 29 11.43 22.33 -3.98
C LEU A 29 12.39 23.32 -3.34
N GLY A 30 12.36 24.58 -3.77
CA GLY A 30 13.22 25.65 -3.25
C GLY A 30 12.95 26.00 -1.78
N ASP A 31 11.74 25.74 -1.31
CA ASP A 31 11.29 26.04 0.07
C ASP A 31 11.79 25.01 1.11
N LEU A 32 12.40 23.92 0.65
CA LEU A 32 12.88 22.80 1.46
C LEU A 32 14.40 22.70 1.42
N ASN A 33 15.00 22.36 2.56
CA ASN A 33 16.41 22.04 2.61
C ASN A 33 16.68 20.76 1.78
N PRO A 34 17.81 20.64 1.06
CA PRO A 34 18.18 19.41 0.35
C PRO A 34 18.01 18.10 1.15
N GLN A 35 18.26 18.11 2.46
CA GLN A 35 18.03 16.94 3.31
C GLN A 35 16.53 16.58 3.43
N GLU A 36 15.66 17.57 3.53
CA GLU A 36 14.20 17.39 3.60
C GLU A 36 13.64 16.90 2.25
N ASN A 37 14.12 17.48 1.14
CA ASN A 37 13.77 17.03 -0.20
C ASN A 37 14.08 15.53 -0.38
N LEU A 38 15.28 15.10 0.05
CA LEU A 38 15.72 13.71 -0.06
C LEU A 38 14.92 12.77 0.87
N TYR A 39 14.55 13.24 2.06
CA TYR A 39 13.66 12.50 2.97
C TYR A 39 12.27 12.28 2.36
N TRP A 40 11.63 13.35 1.87
CA TRP A 40 10.29 13.29 1.28
C TRP A 40 10.26 12.49 -0.02
N GLU A 41 11.30 12.62 -0.84
CA GLU A 41 11.49 11.83 -2.05
C GLU A 41 11.51 10.33 -1.73
N LYS A 42 12.38 9.89 -0.81
CA LYS A 42 12.47 8.48 -0.42
C LYS A 42 11.14 7.99 0.16
N ARG A 43 10.49 8.78 1.00
CA ARG A 43 9.23 8.42 1.66
C ARG A 43 8.10 8.24 0.63
N LEU A 44 7.89 9.22 -0.25
CA LEU A 44 6.80 9.18 -1.23
C LEU A 44 7.05 8.15 -2.33
N ASN A 45 8.30 7.99 -2.81
CA ASN A 45 8.63 6.93 -3.76
C ASN A 45 8.41 5.53 -3.16
N ARG A 46 8.74 5.32 -1.87
CA ARG A 46 8.46 4.05 -1.18
C ARG A 46 6.96 3.78 -1.09
N LEU A 47 6.17 4.76 -0.71
CA LEU A 47 4.70 4.62 -0.62
C LEU A 47 4.04 4.41 -1.99
N ASN A 48 4.55 5.06 -3.03
CA ASN A 48 4.10 4.88 -4.41
C ASN A 48 4.46 3.48 -4.96
N GLY A 49 5.63 2.95 -4.57
CA GLY A 49 6.08 1.61 -4.93
C GLY A 49 5.33 0.48 -4.23
N ASP A 50 4.62 0.76 -3.13
CA ASP A 50 3.99 -0.29 -2.33
C ASP A 50 2.85 -0.98 -3.10
N CYS A 51 2.90 -2.30 -3.15
CA CYS A 51 1.91 -3.17 -3.81
C CYS A 51 0.91 -3.80 -2.82
N GLY A 52 1.05 -3.54 -1.51
CA GLY A 52 0.22 -4.18 -0.48
C GLY A 52 0.55 -5.67 -0.27
N CYS A 53 1.67 -6.14 -0.82
CA CYS A 53 2.05 -7.55 -0.83
C CYS A 53 2.34 -8.09 0.59
N SER A 54 2.81 -7.25 1.50
CA SER A 54 3.04 -7.58 2.92
C SER A 54 1.74 -7.93 3.67
N PHE A 55 0.65 -7.21 3.39
CA PHE A 55 -0.67 -7.48 3.99
C PHE A 55 -1.30 -8.76 3.44
N GLY A 56 -1.07 -9.08 2.17
CA GLY A 56 -1.46 -10.38 1.59
C GLY A 56 -0.76 -11.55 2.29
N ALA A 57 0.55 -11.43 2.54
CA ALA A 57 1.31 -12.46 3.25
C ALA A 57 0.84 -12.64 4.70
N ALA A 58 0.54 -11.56 5.42
CA ALA A 58 0.00 -11.64 6.78
C ALA A 58 -1.36 -12.38 6.84
N GLY A 59 -2.23 -12.16 5.85
CA GLY A 59 -3.49 -12.90 5.71
C GLY A 59 -3.27 -14.40 5.48
N PHE A 60 -2.25 -14.76 4.69
CA PHE A 60 -1.89 -16.16 4.44
C PHE A 60 -1.39 -16.86 5.72
N TYR A 61 -0.56 -16.19 6.51
CA TYR A 61 -0.11 -16.72 7.80
C TYR A 61 -1.27 -16.97 8.75
N MET A 62 -2.20 -16.00 8.91
CA MET A 62 -3.39 -16.20 9.74
C MET A 62 -4.23 -17.40 9.28
N MET A 63 -4.37 -17.60 7.96
CA MET A 63 -5.12 -18.74 7.42
C MET A 63 -4.45 -20.08 7.66
N THR A 64 -3.12 -20.13 7.59
CA THR A 64 -2.36 -21.36 7.85
C THR A 64 -2.59 -21.88 9.27
N PHE A 65 -2.86 -21.00 10.24
CA PHE A 65 -3.18 -21.39 11.61
C PHE A 65 -4.68 -21.59 11.87
N LEU A 66 -5.54 -20.74 11.29
CA LEU A 66 -6.98 -20.79 11.53
C LEU A 66 -7.65 -22.00 10.84
N TYR A 67 -7.30 -22.29 9.58
CA TYR A 67 -7.99 -23.33 8.82
C TYR A 67 -7.83 -24.74 9.42
N PRO A 68 -6.63 -25.20 9.83
CA PRO A 68 -6.48 -26.48 10.52
C PRO A 68 -7.19 -26.51 11.87
N SER A 69 -7.19 -25.39 12.61
CA SER A 69 -7.87 -25.32 13.91
C SER A 69 -9.38 -25.52 13.80
N VAL A 70 -10.01 -24.98 12.74
CA VAL A 70 -11.43 -25.16 12.46
C VAL A 70 -11.74 -26.59 12.03
N LEU A 71 -10.89 -27.21 11.22
CA LEU A 71 -11.05 -28.61 10.81
C LEU A 71 -10.92 -29.59 11.99
N ILE A 72 -9.94 -29.35 12.88
CA ILE A 72 -9.68 -30.19 14.05
C ILE A 72 -10.79 -30.03 15.10
N LEU A 73 -11.19 -28.79 15.41
CA LEU A 73 -12.23 -28.51 16.42
C LEU A 73 -13.64 -28.86 15.92
N GLY A 74 -13.88 -28.79 14.61
CA GLY A 74 -15.17 -29.09 13.99
C GLY A 74 -15.52 -30.58 13.89
N GLY A 75 -14.61 -31.48 14.27
CA GLY A 75 -14.86 -32.94 14.24
C GLY A 75 -14.97 -33.54 12.84
N TYR A 76 -14.42 -32.86 11.82
CA TYR A 76 -14.47 -33.28 10.42
C TYR A 76 -13.50 -34.44 10.14
N HIS A 77 -13.83 -35.63 10.61
CA HIS A 77 -13.07 -36.87 10.37
C HIS A 77 -13.71 -37.81 9.33
N GLN A 78 -14.83 -37.43 8.71
CA GLN A 78 -15.50 -38.28 7.70
C GLN A 78 -14.97 -38.04 6.28
N SER A 79 -14.29 -39.05 5.74
CA SER A 79 -13.61 -39.09 4.43
C SER A 79 -14.48 -38.76 3.21
N SER A 80 -15.81 -38.81 3.31
CA SER A 80 -16.70 -38.67 2.14
C SER A 80 -16.87 -37.23 1.64
N ARG A 81 -16.44 -36.23 2.41
CA ARG A 81 -16.55 -34.79 2.05
C ARG A 81 -15.23 -34.08 1.80
N LEU A 82 -14.11 -34.82 1.84
CA LEU A 82 -12.76 -34.26 1.75
C LEU A 82 -12.57 -33.33 0.54
N GLY A 83 -13.08 -33.73 -0.63
CA GLY A 83 -12.95 -32.95 -1.87
C GLY A 83 -13.65 -31.59 -1.83
N LEU A 84 -14.86 -31.53 -1.27
CA LEU A 84 -15.65 -30.29 -1.19
C LEU A 84 -15.06 -29.33 -0.15
N GLU A 85 -14.53 -29.86 0.96
CA GLU A 85 -13.87 -29.07 2.00
C GLU A 85 -12.52 -28.50 1.56
N THR A 86 -11.72 -29.25 0.80
CA THR A 86 -10.52 -28.70 0.16
C THR A 86 -10.85 -27.59 -0.83
N LEU A 87 -11.94 -27.73 -1.59
CA LEU A 87 -12.35 -26.70 -2.55
C LEU A 87 -12.81 -25.42 -1.84
N VAL A 88 -13.57 -25.56 -0.75
CA VAL A 88 -13.93 -24.44 0.13
C VAL A 88 -12.69 -23.79 0.74
N GLY A 89 -11.73 -24.57 1.24
CA GLY A 89 -10.46 -24.06 1.78
C GLY A 89 -9.66 -23.26 0.75
N ILE A 90 -9.55 -23.77 -0.48
CA ILE A 90 -8.88 -23.08 -1.59
C ILE A 90 -9.56 -21.74 -1.90
N VAL A 91 -10.89 -21.75 -2.07
CA VAL A 91 -11.67 -20.52 -2.35
C VAL A 91 -11.51 -19.51 -1.22
N PHE A 92 -11.51 -19.98 0.03
CA PHE A 92 -11.33 -19.14 1.20
C PHE A 92 -9.94 -18.49 1.23
N VAL A 93 -8.88 -19.25 0.96
CA VAL A 93 -7.50 -18.72 0.86
C VAL A 93 -7.39 -17.66 -0.23
N PHE A 94 -7.92 -17.91 -1.43
CA PHE A 94 -7.91 -16.92 -2.52
C PHE A 94 -8.71 -15.66 -2.16
N THR A 95 -9.83 -15.82 -1.46
CA THR A 95 -10.65 -14.70 -0.99
C THR A 95 -9.86 -13.85 0.00
N PHE A 96 -9.22 -14.45 1.00
CA PHE A 96 -8.43 -13.71 1.99
C PHE A 96 -7.16 -13.08 1.41
N LEU A 97 -6.50 -13.74 0.46
CA LEU A 97 -5.37 -13.16 -0.27
C LEU A 97 -5.79 -11.92 -1.05
N SER A 98 -6.93 -11.99 -1.76
CA SER A 98 -7.44 -10.86 -2.54
C SER A 98 -7.91 -9.71 -1.65
N LEU A 99 -8.57 -10.00 -0.52
CA LEU A 99 -8.97 -9.02 0.48
C LEU A 99 -7.77 -8.36 1.14
N GLY A 100 -6.77 -9.14 1.59
CA GLY A 100 -5.56 -8.63 2.22
C GLY A 100 -4.76 -7.71 1.28
N LYS A 101 -4.64 -8.09 0.00
CA LYS A 101 -4.01 -7.25 -1.03
C LYS A 101 -4.81 -5.97 -1.28
N SER A 102 -6.13 -6.07 -1.40
CA SER A 102 -7.00 -4.91 -1.62
C SER A 102 -6.93 -3.92 -0.45
N PHE A 103 -6.96 -4.44 0.78
CA PHE A 103 -6.80 -3.65 2.00
C PHE A 103 -5.42 -3.00 2.09
N GLY A 104 -4.35 -3.75 1.79
CA GLY A 104 -2.98 -3.21 1.75
C GLY A 104 -2.83 -2.07 0.74
N LEU A 105 -3.40 -2.22 -0.46
CA LEU A 105 -3.42 -1.19 -1.49
C LEU A 105 -4.24 0.04 -1.08
N LEU A 106 -5.40 -0.15 -0.47
CA LEU A 106 -6.23 0.95 0.04
C LEU A 106 -5.49 1.73 1.14
N ARG A 107 -4.85 1.01 2.07
CA ARG A 107 -4.07 1.61 3.16
C ARG A 107 -2.86 2.38 2.62
N SER A 108 -2.09 1.81 1.69
CA SER A 108 -0.92 2.50 1.13
C SER A 108 -1.33 3.77 0.37
N ARG A 109 -2.44 3.73 -0.38
CA ARG A 109 -3.00 4.93 -1.02
C ARG A 109 -3.43 6.01 -0.03
N ARG A 110 -4.09 5.63 1.07
CA ARG A 110 -4.47 6.60 2.12
C ARG A 110 -3.23 7.23 2.77
N LEU A 111 -2.20 6.43 3.07
CA LEU A 111 -0.95 6.91 3.63
C LEU A 111 -0.19 7.83 2.65
N LEU A 112 -0.19 7.49 1.36
CA LEU A 112 0.39 8.33 0.31
C LEU A 112 -0.34 9.68 0.23
N HIS A 113 -1.67 9.66 0.17
CA HIS A 113 -2.48 10.87 0.15
C HIS A 113 -2.22 11.73 1.39
N SER A 114 -2.31 11.16 2.58
CA SER A 114 -2.04 11.87 3.83
C SER A 114 -0.64 12.46 3.87
N SER A 115 0.39 11.69 3.49
CA SER A 115 1.78 12.16 3.48
C SER A 115 2.00 13.29 2.48
N THR A 116 1.30 13.26 1.34
CA THR A 116 1.39 14.31 0.32
C THR A 116 0.70 15.59 0.78
N MET A 117 -0.46 15.49 1.42
CA MET A 117 -1.14 16.65 2.01
C MET A 117 -0.28 17.30 3.10
N SER A 118 0.34 16.51 3.98
CA SER A 118 1.28 17.06 4.98
C SER A 118 2.47 17.78 4.36
N LEU A 119 2.98 17.31 3.22
CA LEU A 119 4.05 17.99 2.49
C LEU A 119 3.56 19.32 1.88
N ILE A 120 2.35 19.33 1.30
CA ILE A 120 1.73 20.54 0.75
C ILE A 120 1.51 21.58 1.86
N ASP A 121 0.97 21.17 3.00
CA ASP A 121 0.73 22.05 4.14
C ASP A 121 2.05 22.67 4.65
N LEU A 122 3.11 21.87 4.74
CA LEU A 122 4.44 22.33 5.16
C LEU A 122 5.06 23.33 4.17
N ILE A 123 4.87 23.13 2.86
CA ILE A 123 5.31 24.09 1.82
C ILE A 123 4.55 25.41 1.98
N ARG A 124 3.22 25.34 2.14
CA ARG A 124 2.37 26.53 2.31
C ARG A 124 2.68 27.33 3.57
N GLU A 125 2.98 26.65 4.67
CA GLU A 125 3.41 27.31 5.91
C GLU A 125 4.71 28.08 5.70
N ARG A 126 5.69 27.50 5.01
CA ARG A 126 6.97 28.18 4.73
C ARG A 126 6.82 29.36 3.77
N GLN A 127 5.97 29.24 2.75
CA GLN A 127 5.67 30.34 1.82
C GLN A 127 4.95 31.52 2.49
N LYS A 128 4.24 31.30 3.60
CA LYS A 128 3.62 32.37 4.39
C LYS A 128 4.60 33.05 5.35
N LEU A 129 5.70 32.40 5.69
CA LEU A 129 6.69 32.87 6.65
C LEU A 129 7.88 33.58 6.00
N GLY A 130 8.11 33.34 4.70
CA GLY A 130 9.08 34.06 3.86
C GLY A 130 8.46 35.25 3.16
#